data_AF-A0A2E8SA94-F1
#
_entry.id   AF-A0A2E8SA94-F1
#
_cell.length_a   1.000
_cell.length_b   1.000
_cell.length_c   1.000
_cell.angle_alpha   90.00
_cell.angle_beta   90.00
_cell.angle_gamma   90.00
#
_symmetry.space_group_name_H-M   'P 1'
#
loop_
_entity.id
_entity.type
_entity.pdbx_description
1 polymer ?
#
loop_
_entity_poly.entity_id
_entity_poly.type
_entity_poly.pdbx_seq_one_letter_code
_entity_poly.pdbx_strand_id
1 'polypeptide(L)'
;MMVDESKEKDRTHLRVTKETKAALEKYQKNTGSKSANDAIANLLEIDTTQPKAKKPRAIYKEHKGVPAAIVDAAILLCWTLDKNGTTYQIKGFRDKTRVEILQGVSTTLSNSFDPRHNTWKDLYPAWFEQSLDEYVDNRLKSLKRRGFIDNKSKGIWSMAMNILSADETQMLLYIFVYIEPHKQLNIPQILRDRQ
;
A
#
# COMPACT_ATOMS: atom_id res chain seq x y z
N MET A 1 -10.07 29.75 39.75
CA MET A 1 -9.59 30.96 39.05
C MET A 1 -8.80 30.50 37.83
N MET A 2 -9.05 31.12 36.68
CA MET A 2 -8.45 30.82 35.38
C MET A 2 -6.99 31.29 35.26
N VAL A 3 -6.17 30.45 34.61
CA VAL A 3 -5.14 30.70 33.56
C VAL A 3 -4.02 31.71 33.81
N ASP A 4 -2.76 31.24 33.81
CA ASP A 4 -1.84 31.56 32.71
C ASP A 4 -0.80 30.43 32.48
N GLU A 5 -0.85 29.81 31.29
CA GLU A 5 0.13 28.82 30.81
C GLU A 5 0.93 29.44 29.65
N SER A 6 1.92 30.27 29.96
CA SER A 6 2.92 30.70 28.97
C SER A 6 4.14 29.78 29.04
N LYS A 7 4.23 28.88 28.06
CA LYS A 7 5.39 27.98 27.83
C LYS A 7 6.58 28.78 27.31
N GLU A 8 7.32 29.46 28.18
CA GLU A 8 8.59 30.09 27.80
C GLU A 8 9.68 29.01 27.77
N LYS A 9 10.16 28.68 26.57
CA LYS A 9 11.29 27.74 26.38
C LYS A 9 12.58 28.49 26.72
N ASP A 10 13.37 27.99 27.66
CA ASP A 10 14.72 28.49 27.96
C ASP A 10 15.55 28.61 26.67
N ARG A 11 15.99 29.83 26.33
CA ARG A 11 16.80 30.14 25.15
C ARG A 11 18.08 30.84 25.57
N THR A 12 19.21 30.41 25.03
CA THR A 12 20.51 31.07 25.23
C THR A 12 20.98 31.69 23.92
N HIS A 13 21.47 32.93 23.97
CA HIS A 13 21.99 33.65 22.80
C HIS A 13 23.51 33.52 22.71
N LEU A 14 24.00 32.96 21.60
CA LEU A 14 25.43 32.86 21.29
C LEU A 14 25.81 33.89 20.21
N ARG A 15 26.89 34.63 20.44
CA ARG A 15 27.49 35.51 19.43
C ARG A 15 28.56 34.74 18.67
N VAL A 16 28.49 34.77 17.34
CA VAL A 16 29.47 34.15 16.44
C VAL A 16 30.01 35.19 15.46
N THR A 17 31.18 34.93 14.89
CA THR A 17 31.77 35.82 13.89
C THR A 17 30.98 35.75 12.56
N LYS A 18 31.16 36.75 11.70
CA LYS A 18 30.50 36.79 10.38
C LYS A 18 30.87 35.59 9.51
N GLU A 19 32.12 35.16 9.59
CA GLU A 19 32.65 34.00 8.85
C GLU A 19 32.00 32.70 9.32
N THR A 20 31.92 32.48 10.63
CA THR A 20 31.24 31.30 11.20
C THR A 20 29.76 31.28 10.84
N LYS A 21 29.10 32.44 10.83
CA LYS A 21 27.71 32.55 10.38
C LYS A 21 27.55 32.14 8.91
N ALA A 22 28.41 32.64 8.02
CA ALA A 22 28.37 32.28 6.60
C ALA A 22 28.64 30.79 6.36
N ALA A 23 29.58 30.20 7.11
CA ALA A 23 29.86 28.77 7.06
C ALA A 23 28.64 27.94 7.52
N LEU A 24 27.96 28.37 8.59
CA LEU A 24 26.75 27.71 9.09
C LEU A 24 25.59 27.81 8.09
N GLU A 25 25.39 28.95 7.45
CA GLU A 25 24.36 29.13 6.40
C GLU A 25 24.63 28.23 5.18
N LYS A 26 25.90 28.08 4.79
CA LYS A 26 26.31 27.15 3.71
C LYS A 26 26.03 25.70 4.11
N TYR A 27 26.39 25.31 5.32
CA TYR A 27 26.13 23.97 5.85
C TYR A 27 24.63 23.68 5.96
N GLN A 28 23.83 24.66 6.40
CA GLN A 28 22.38 24.57 6.49
C GLN A 28 21.76 24.27 5.11
N LYS A 29 22.18 24.99 4.06
CA LYS A 29 21.71 24.76 2.68
C LYS A 29 22.11 23.37 2.18
N ASN A 30 23.34 22.95 2.43
CA ASN A 30 23.84 21.65 1.97
C ASN A 30 23.14 20.46 2.64
N THR A 31 22.74 20.59 3.91
CA THR A 31 22.08 19.54 4.68
C THR A 31 20.55 19.56 4.62
N GLY A 32 19.97 20.61 4.00
CA GLY A 32 18.50 20.81 3.99
C GLY A 32 17.91 21.12 5.36
N SER A 33 18.73 21.63 6.30
CA SER A 33 18.32 21.96 7.67
C SER A 33 17.39 23.19 7.67
N LYS A 34 16.30 23.16 8.46
CA LYS A 34 15.25 24.18 8.39
C LYS A 34 15.56 25.44 9.21
N SER A 35 16.45 25.33 10.19
CA SER A 35 16.88 26.44 11.03
C SER A 35 18.39 26.35 11.32
N ALA A 36 18.97 27.47 11.78
CA ALA A 36 20.35 27.48 12.26
C ALA A 36 20.56 26.54 13.47
N ASN A 37 19.55 26.40 14.33
CA ASN A 37 19.60 25.49 15.48
C ASN A 37 19.56 24.03 15.03
N ASP A 38 18.79 23.69 13.99
CA ASP A 38 18.78 22.34 13.39
C ASP A 38 20.15 22.02 12.78
N ALA A 39 20.76 23.00 12.09
CA ALA A 39 22.08 22.85 11.50
C ALA A 39 23.16 22.63 12.57
N ILE A 40 23.12 23.38 13.68
CA ILE A 40 24.03 23.21 14.81
C ILE A 40 23.82 21.85 15.48
N ALA A 41 22.57 21.44 15.72
CA ALA A 41 22.25 20.16 16.30
C ALA A 41 22.75 18.98 15.46
N ASN A 42 22.57 19.05 14.14
CA ASN A 42 23.08 18.05 13.21
C ASN A 42 24.61 17.99 13.21
N LEU A 43 25.28 19.15 13.31
CA LEU A 43 26.75 19.22 13.32
C LEU A 43 27.36 18.68 14.64
N LEU A 44 26.62 18.80 15.74
CA LEU A 44 27.01 18.28 17.06
C LEU A 44 26.46 16.88 17.34
N GLU A 45 25.81 16.24 16.37
CA GLU A 45 25.14 14.93 16.50
C GLU A 45 24.17 14.85 17.68
N ILE A 46 23.60 15.99 18.08
CA ILE A 46 22.62 16.04 19.16
C ILE A 46 21.30 15.53 18.59
N ASP A 47 20.74 14.46 19.19
CA ASP A 47 19.42 13.94 18.85
C ASP A 47 18.33 14.93 19.31
N THR A 48 18.25 16.04 18.57
CA THR A 48 17.21 17.03 18.77
C THR A 48 15.92 16.42 18.27
N THR A 49 15.07 16.01 19.20
CA THR A 49 13.70 15.62 18.92
C THR A 49 12.90 16.83 18.43
N GLN A 50 13.13 17.25 17.18
CA GLN A 50 12.23 18.05 16.35
C GLN A 50 12.30 17.57 14.90
N PRO A 51 11.19 17.73 14.16
CA PRO A 51 10.64 16.67 13.34
C PRO A 51 11.55 16.40 12.17
N LYS A 52 12.18 15.22 12.20
CA LYS A 52 12.74 14.52 11.04
C LYS A 52 11.93 14.94 9.83
N ALA A 53 12.59 15.58 8.85
CA ALA A 53 12.04 15.86 7.52
C ALA A 53 11.07 14.74 7.20
N LYS A 54 9.79 15.05 6.88
CA LYS A 54 8.72 14.04 6.77
C LYS A 54 9.29 12.81 6.08
N LYS A 55 9.76 11.83 6.88
CA LYS A 55 9.86 10.45 6.45
C LYS A 55 8.48 10.22 5.89
N PRO A 56 8.33 9.63 4.69
CA PRO A 56 7.00 9.34 4.17
C PRO A 56 6.22 8.78 5.36
N ARG A 57 5.22 9.53 5.83
CA ARG A 57 4.40 9.12 6.99
C ARG A 57 3.44 8.06 6.48
N ALA A 58 4.00 7.01 5.91
CA ALA A 58 3.57 5.67 6.14
C ALA A 58 4.68 5.11 7.08
N ILE A 59 4.70 5.47 8.37
CA ILE A 59 4.08 4.55 9.33
C ILE A 59 2.93 3.86 8.63
N TYR A 60 3.24 2.77 7.92
CA TYR A 60 2.22 1.86 7.46
C TYR A 60 1.47 1.54 8.75
N LYS A 61 0.26 2.12 8.90
CA LYS A 61 -0.68 1.62 9.87
C LYS A 61 -0.66 0.13 9.64
N GLU A 62 -0.35 -0.66 10.65
CA GLU A 62 -0.41 -2.12 10.55
C GLU A 62 -1.74 -2.45 9.88
N HIS A 63 -1.65 -2.83 8.62
CA HIS A 63 -2.81 -3.27 7.89
C HIS A 63 -3.08 -4.64 8.47
N LYS A 64 -4.13 -4.75 9.29
CA LYS A 64 -4.50 -5.98 9.99
C LYS A 64 -5.16 -6.98 9.04
N GLY A 65 -4.52 -7.27 7.90
CA GLY A 65 -5.09 -8.11 6.86
C GLY A 65 -4.20 -8.27 5.64
N VAL A 66 -4.72 -8.98 4.66
CA VAL A 66 -4.04 -9.23 3.38
C VAL A 66 -3.80 -7.89 2.65
N PRO A 67 -2.60 -7.63 2.10
CA PRO A 67 -2.30 -6.39 1.40
C PRO A 67 -3.30 -6.09 0.26
N ALA A 68 -3.68 -4.82 0.11
CA ALA A 68 -4.68 -4.39 -0.88
C ALA A 68 -4.34 -4.85 -2.30
N ALA A 69 -3.06 -4.80 -2.69
CA ALA A 69 -2.61 -5.21 -4.01
C ALA A 69 -2.82 -6.71 -4.28
N ILE A 70 -2.69 -7.55 -3.25
CA ILE A 70 -2.94 -8.99 -3.34
C ILE A 70 -4.44 -9.24 -3.52
N VAL A 71 -5.30 -8.54 -2.76
CA VAL A 71 -6.75 -8.68 -2.92
C VAL A 71 -7.21 -8.16 -4.29
N ASP A 72 -6.67 -7.04 -4.76
CA ASP A 72 -6.98 -6.51 -6.09
C ASP A 72 -6.60 -7.51 -7.20
N ALA A 73 -5.41 -8.12 -7.10
CA ALA A 73 -4.97 -9.15 -8.02
C ALA A 73 -5.92 -10.36 -8.01
N ALA A 74 -6.30 -10.84 -6.82
CA ALA A 74 -7.26 -11.95 -6.68
C ALA A 74 -8.63 -11.63 -7.30
N ILE A 75 -9.11 -10.39 -7.17
CA ILE A 75 -10.36 -9.94 -7.81
C ILE A 75 -10.23 -10.01 -9.32
N LEU A 76 -9.16 -9.44 -9.89
CA LEU A 76 -8.98 -9.41 -11.35
C LEU A 76 -8.81 -10.82 -11.93
N LEU A 77 -8.17 -11.73 -11.19
CA LEU A 77 -8.03 -13.12 -11.60
C LEU A 77 -9.36 -13.89 -11.68
N CYS A 78 -10.46 -13.37 -11.11
CA CYS A 78 -11.78 -14.00 -11.23
C CYS A 78 -12.31 -14.08 -12.68
N TRP A 79 -11.73 -13.29 -13.60
CA TRP A 79 -12.05 -13.30 -15.03
C TRP A 79 -10.99 -13.99 -15.89
N THR A 80 -9.87 -14.43 -15.32
CA THR A 80 -8.74 -14.99 -16.07
C THR A 80 -8.53 -16.49 -15.84
N LEU A 81 -9.02 -17.02 -14.71
CA LEU A 81 -8.94 -18.44 -14.39
C LEU A 81 -10.23 -19.15 -14.83
N ASP A 82 -10.11 -20.01 -15.84
CA ASP A 82 -11.11 -21.05 -16.09
C ASP A 82 -10.65 -22.39 -15.51
N LYS A 83 -11.64 -23.20 -15.12
CA LYS A 83 -11.43 -24.52 -14.49
C LYS A 83 -10.49 -25.36 -15.37
N ASN A 84 -9.40 -25.88 -14.79
CA ASN A 84 -8.52 -26.96 -15.29
C ASN A 84 -7.02 -26.63 -15.42
N GLY A 85 -6.53 -25.53 -14.86
CA GLY A 85 -5.10 -25.39 -14.54
C GLY A 85 -4.12 -25.22 -15.72
N THR A 86 -4.60 -25.15 -16.95
CA THR A 86 -3.82 -24.68 -18.10
C THR A 86 -4.07 -23.20 -18.32
N THR A 87 -3.06 -22.40 -18.01
CA THR A 87 -2.91 -21.03 -18.46
C THR A 87 -3.08 -21.00 -19.99
N TYR A 88 -4.11 -20.33 -20.51
CA TYR A 88 -4.08 -19.37 -21.62
C TYR A 88 -5.47 -19.15 -22.24
N GLN A 89 -5.67 -17.88 -22.61
CA GLN A 89 -6.83 -17.19 -23.18
C GLN A 89 -8.06 -17.03 -22.28
N ILE A 90 -8.36 -15.74 -22.06
CA ILE A 90 -9.55 -15.16 -21.45
C ILE A 90 -10.78 -15.57 -22.26
N LYS A 91 -11.22 -16.83 -22.13
CA LYS A 91 -12.46 -17.32 -22.72
C LYS A 91 -13.51 -17.45 -21.62
N GLY A 92 -13.98 -16.28 -21.20
CA GLY A 92 -15.03 -16.19 -20.19
C GLY A 92 -15.22 -14.79 -19.66
N PHE A 93 -15.32 -13.79 -20.55
CA PHE A 93 -15.80 -12.42 -20.23
C PHE A 93 -17.27 -12.40 -19.79
N ARG A 94 -17.72 -13.44 -19.08
CA ARG A 94 -19.01 -13.41 -18.43
C ARG A 94 -18.88 -12.53 -17.22
N ASP A 95 -19.84 -11.63 -17.08
CA ASP A 95 -19.97 -10.84 -15.87
C ASP A 95 -20.05 -11.74 -14.64
N LYS A 96 -19.45 -11.29 -13.54
CA LYS A 96 -19.44 -12.01 -12.27
C LYS A 96 -20.35 -11.33 -11.29
N THR A 97 -21.13 -12.12 -10.57
CA THR A 97 -21.85 -11.65 -9.40
C THR A 97 -20.87 -11.37 -8.26
N ARG A 98 -21.28 -10.54 -7.29
CA ARG A 98 -20.51 -10.32 -6.05
C ARG A 98 -20.11 -11.65 -5.37
N VAL A 99 -21.02 -12.61 -5.32
CA VAL A 99 -20.81 -13.91 -4.67
C VAL A 99 -19.73 -14.72 -5.40
N GLU A 100 -19.76 -14.76 -6.73
CA GLU A 100 -18.73 -15.44 -7.52
C GLU A 100 -17.35 -14.81 -7.33
N ILE A 101 -17.27 -13.48 -7.25
CA ILE A 101 -16.02 -12.75 -6.98
C ILE A 101 -15.49 -13.10 -5.59
N LEU A 102 -16.34 -13.04 -4.58
CA LEU A 102 -15.95 -13.36 -3.21
C LEU A 102 -15.43 -14.80 -3.09
N GLN A 103 -16.11 -15.75 -3.73
CA GLN A 103 -15.67 -17.15 -3.78
C GLN A 103 -14.33 -17.29 -4.53
N GLY A 104 -14.15 -16.60 -5.65
CA GLY A 104 -12.91 -16.60 -6.42
C GLY A 104 -11.73 -16.02 -5.63
N VAL A 105 -11.94 -14.89 -4.96
CA VAL A 105 -10.93 -14.27 -4.07
C VAL A 105 -10.58 -15.21 -2.92
N SER A 106 -11.59 -15.74 -2.23
CA SER A 106 -11.40 -16.69 -1.13
C SER A 106 -10.57 -17.90 -1.55
N THR A 107 -10.90 -18.50 -2.70
CA THR A 107 -10.20 -19.65 -3.26
C THR A 107 -8.75 -19.28 -3.60
N THR A 108 -8.54 -18.15 -4.27
CA THR A 108 -7.19 -17.68 -4.67
C THR A 108 -6.30 -17.43 -3.46
N LEU A 109 -6.83 -16.79 -2.42
CA LEU A 109 -6.08 -16.51 -1.18
C LEU A 109 -5.84 -17.77 -0.31
N SER A 110 -6.56 -18.86 -0.59
CA SER A 110 -6.40 -20.16 0.05
C SER A 110 -5.52 -21.12 -0.77
N ASN A 111 -5.10 -20.72 -1.97
CA ASN A 111 -4.15 -21.49 -2.76
C ASN A 111 -2.73 -21.13 -2.33
N SER A 112 -1.87 -22.14 -2.29
CA SER A 112 -0.45 -21.96 -2.00
C SER A 112 0.39 -22.58 -3.12
N PHE A 113 1.27 -21.77 -3.68
CA PHE A 113 2.39 -22.23 -4.49
C PHE A 113 3.71 -22.17 -3.70
N ASP A 114 3.64 -21.81 -2.41
CA ASP A 114 4.76 -21.88 -1.47
C ASP A 114 5.07 -23.37 -1.20
N PRO A 115 6.34 -23.81 -1.32
CA PRO A 115 6.73 -25.18 -0.97
C PRO A 115 6.47 -25.55 0.50
N ARG A 116 6.25 -24.56 1.40
CA ARG A 116 5.84 -24.77 2.80
C ARG A 116 4.32 -24.79 2.98
N HIS A 117 3.57 -24.65 1.89
CA HIS A 117 2.11 -24.64 1.84
C HIS A 117 1.42 -23.55 2.67
N ASN A 118 2.09 -22.44 3.00
CA ASN A 118 1.41 -21.32 3.67
C ASN A 118 0.51 -20.58 2.68
N THR A 119 -0.67 -20.18 3.13
CA THR A 119 -1.61 -19.35 2.36
C THR A 119 -1.77 -17.96 2.96
N TRP A 120 -2.32 -17.02 2.20
CA TRP A 120 -2.72 -15.72 2.75
C TRP A 120 -3.81 -15.86 3.82
N LYS A 121 -4.67 -16.87 3.69
CA LYS A 121 -5.68 -17.20 4.69
C LYS A 121 -5.05 -17.64 6.02
N ASP A 122 -4.02 -18.48 5.98
CA ASP A 122 -3.35 -18.98 7.20
C ASP A 122 -2.63 -17.88 7.97
N LEU A 123 -2.10 -16.88 7.26
CA LEU A 123 -1.44 -15.74 7.88
C LEU A 123 -2.40 -14.75 8.53
N TYR A 124 -3.63 -14.66 8.01
CA TYR A 124 -4.63 -13.68 8.43
C TYR A 124 -6.01 -14.31 8.69
N PRO A 125 -6.13 -15.34 9.54
CA PRO A 125 -7.36 -16.11 9.70
C PRO A 125 -8.52 -15.24 10.22
N ALA A 126 -8.28 -14.44 11.26
CA ALA A 126 -9.30 -13.55 11.82
C ALA A 126 -9.79 -12.50 10.82
N TRP A 127 -8.89 -11.95 10.01
CA TRP A 127 -9.27 -10.99 8.97
C TRP A 127 -10.12 -11.64 7.88
N PHE A 128 -9.79 -12.87 7.51
CA PHE A 128 -10.53 -13.62 6.50
C PHE A 128 -11.97 -13.87 6.95
N GLU A 129 -12.17 -14.26 8.21
CA GLU A 129 -13.51 -14.52 8.78
C GLU A 129 -14.33 -13.25 8.99
N GLN A 130 -13.69 -12.16 9.42
CA GLN A 130 -14.40 -10.98 9.92
C GLN A 130 -14.49 -9.85 8.91
N SER A 131 -13.63 -9.82 7.89
CA SER A 131 -13.43 -8.61 7.08
C SER A 131 -13.35 -8.85 5.58
N LEU A 132 -13.23 -10.09 5.10
CA LEU A 132 -13.03 -10.37 3.67
C LEU A 132 -14.13 -9.75 2.81
N ASP A 133 -15.40 -9.95 3.16
CA ASP A 133 -16.56 -9.46 2.43
C ASP A 133 -16.56 -7.94 2.24
N GLU A 134 -16.51 -7.20 3.35
CA GLU A 134 -16.53 -5.73 3.31
C GLU A 134 -15.29 -5.19 2.62
N TYR A 135 -14.14 -5.84 2.81
CA TYR A 135 -12.90 -5.42 2.18
C TYR A 135 -12.96 -5.62 0.66
N VAL A 136 -13.45 -6.76 0.18
CA VAL A 136 -13.67 -7.02 -1.25
C VAL A 136 -14.61 -5.98 -1.85
N ASP A 137 -15.70 -5.62 -1.17
CA ASP A 137 -16.61 -4.56 -1.64
C ASP A 137 -15.91 -3.20 -1.79
N ASN A 138 -15.06 -2.84 -0.83
CA ASN A 138 -14.27 -1.62 -0.88
C ASN A 138 -13.23 -1.66 -2.02
N ARG A 139 -12.62 -2.82 -2.26
CA ARG A 139 -11.69 -3.01 -3.40
C ARG A 139 -12.40 -2.97 -4.75
N LEU A 140 -13.60 -3.54 -4.88
CA LEU A 140 -14.41 -3.44 -6.09
C LEU A 140 -14.74 -1.99 -6.45
N LYS A 141 -15.15 -1.17 -5.47
CA LYS A 141 -15.34 0.28 -5.67
C LYS A 141 -14.06 0.98 -6.12
N SER A 142 -12.91 0.61 -5.54
CA SER A 142 -11.60 1.15 -5.91
C SER A 142 -11.21 0.78 -7.34
N LEU A 143 -11.35 -0.49 -7.73
CA LEU A 143 -11.03 -0.99 -9.06
C LEU A 143 -11.94 -0.38 -10.12
N LYS A 144 -13.23 -0.18 -9.81
CA LYS A 144 -14.15 0.55 -10.68
C LYS A 144 -13.72 1.99 -10.91
N ARG A 145 -13.37 2.72 -9.85
CA ARG A 145 -12.90 4.11 -9.96
C ARG A 145 -11.66 4.22 -10.84
N ARG A 146 -10.81 3.20 -10.84
CA ARG A 146 -9.59 3.11 -11.65
C ARG A 146 -9.82 2.60 -13.06
N GLY A 147 -11.06 2.29 -13.41
CA GLY A 147 -11.44 1.80 -14.73
C GLY A 147 -11.25 0.30 -14.94
N PHE A 148 -10.60 -0.46 -14.06
CA PHE A 148 -10.29 -1.89 -14.30
C PHE A 148 -11.52 -2.77 -14.48
N ILE A 149 -12.60 -2.44 -13.78
CA ILE A 149 -13.87 -3.15 -13.81
C ILE A 149 -15.02 -2.15 -13.89
N ASP A 150 -16.19 -2.61 -14.29
CA ASP A 150 -17.41 -1.85 -14.25
C ASP A 150 -18.52 -2.62 -13.52
N ASN A 151 -19.54 -1.91 -13.07
CA ASN A 151 -20.76 -2.48 -12.52
C ASN A 151 -21.92 -2.01 -13.40
N LYS A 152 -22.07 -2.63 -14.58
CA LYS A 152 -23.08 -2.28 -15.59
C LYS A 152 -24.51 -2.52 -15.10
N SER A 153 -24.67 -3.41 -14.13
CA SER A 153 -25.93 -3.71 -13.47
C SER A 153 -25.68 -3.98 -12.00
N LYS A 154 -26.65 -3.64 -11.15
CA LYS A 154 -26.51 -3.74 -9.69
C LYS A 154 -26.04 -5.14 -9.29
N GLY A 155 -24.86 -5.23 -8.70
CA GLY A 155 -24.27 -6.49 -8.23
C GLY A 155 -23.65 -7.40 -9.30
N ILE A 156 -23.68 -6.98 -10.57
CA ILE A 156 -23.07 -7.65 -11.72
C ILE A 156 -21.86 -6.84 -12.18
N TRP A 157 -20.69 -7.46 -12.14
CA TRP A 157 -19.42 -6.81 -12.44
C TRP A 157 -18.83 -7.34 -13.74
N SER A 158 -18.32 -6.43 -14.56
CA SER A 158 -17.66 -6.72 -15.82
C SER A 158 -16.20 -6.32 -15.73
N MET A 159 -15.31 -7.10 -16.32
CA MET A 159 -13.97 -6.62 -16.62
C MET A 159 -14.06 -5.59 -17.75
N ALA A 160 -13.40 -4.44 -17.61
CA ALA A 160 -13.38 -3.49 -18.71
C ALA A 160 -12.43 -3.98 -19.81
N MET A 161 -12.93 -3.96 -21.05
CA MET A 161 -12.27 -4.54 -22.22
C MET A 161 -10.93 -3.87 -22.50
N ASN A 162 -9.92 -4.66 -22.89
CA ASN A 162 -8.56 -4.21 -23.25
C ASN A 162 -7.76 -3.53 -22.15
N ILE A 163 -8.18 -3.64 -20.89
CA ILE A 163 -7.43 -3.00 -19.81
C ILE A 163 -6.17 -3.76 -19.48
N LEU A 164 -6.24 -5.06 -19.21
CA LEU A 164 -5.02 -5.83 -18.95
C LEU A 164 -4.48 -6.42 -20.25
N SER A 165 -3.21 -6.15 -20.53
CA SER A 165 -2.47 -6.91 -21.54
C SER A 165 -2.29 -8.36 -21.10
N ALA A 166 -1.90 -9.24 -22.03
CA ALA A 166 -1.53 -10.61 -21.71
C ALA A 166 -0.39 -10.65 -20.68
N ASP A 167 0.59 -9.76 -20.80
CA ASP A 167 1.72 -9.65 -19.88
C ASP A 167 1.29 -9.19 -18.49
N GLU A 168 0.39 -8.21 -18.40
CA GLU A 168 -0.17 -7.76 -17.12
C GLU A 168 -0.97 -8.88 -16.45
N THR A 169 -1.74 -9.64 -17.23
CA THR A 169 -2.47 -10.82 -16.74
C THR A 169 -1.53 -11.90 -16.22
N GLN A 170 -0.44 -12.17 -16.95
CA GLN A 170 0.58 -13.11 -16.55
C GLN A 170 1.31 -12.66 -15.27
N MET A 171 1.58 -11.36 -15.15
CA MET A 171 2.15 -10.77 -13.94
C MET A 171 1.24 -10.97 -12.72
N LEU A 172 -0.09 -10.82 -12.87
CA LEU A 172 -1.05 -11.09 -11.80
C LEU A 172 -1.01 -12.54 -11.33
N LEU A 173 -0.87 -13.50 -12.25
CA LEU A 173 -0.70 -14.91 -11.90
C LEU A 173 0.61 -15.15 -11.16
N TYR A 174 1.71 -14.58 -11.66
CA TYR A 174 3.04 -14.72 -11.08
C TYR A 174 3.15 -14.15 -9.67
N ILE A 175 2.33 -13.16 -9.31
CA ILE A 175 2.24 -12.70 -7.91
C ILE A 175 1.85 -13.84 -6.98
N PHE A 176 0.85 -14.66 -7.33
CA PHE A 176 0.43 -15.77 -6.47
C PHE A 176 1.37 -16.98 -6.53
N VAL A 177 2.17 -17.09 -7.59
CA VAL A 177 3.14 -18.18 -7.76
C VAL A 177 4.47 -17.88 -7.04
N TYR A 178 4.98 -16.66 -7.15
CA TYR A 178 6.35 -16.32 -6.72
C TYR A 178 6.42 -15.43 -5.48
N ILE A 179 5.33 -14.76 -5.11
CA ILE A 179 5.30 -13.96 -3.89
C ILE A 179 4.77 -14.82 -2.76
N GLU A 180 5.68 -15.26 -1.90
CA GLU A 180 5.33 -15.98 -0.67
C GLU A 180 4.41 -15.11 0.21
N PRO A 181 3.34 -15.70 0.77
CA PRO A 181 2.53 -15.01 1.77
C PRO A 181 3.41 -14.55 2.94
N HIS A 182 3.35 -13.26 3.28
CA HIS A 182 4.15 -12.70 4.37
C HIS A 182 3.48 -11.52 5.06
N LYS A 183 3.57 -11.46 6.40
CA LYS A 183 2.86 -10.46 7.22
C LYS A 183 3.31 -9.02 7.04
N GLN A 184 4.55 -8.82 6.60
CA GLN A 184 5.16 -7.50 6.38
C GLN A 184 5.27 -7.15 4.90
N LEU A 185 4.58 -7.89 4.03
CA LEU A 185 4.64 -7.64 2.62
C LEU A 185 3.91 -6.33 2.29
N ASN A 186 4.68 -5.32 1.99
CA ASN A 186 4.19 -4.01 1.59
C ASN A 186 4.51 -3.81 0.11
N ILE A 187 3.58 -4.25 -0.74
CA ILE A 187 3.64 -3.94 -2.15
C ILE A 187 2.85 -2.63 -2.35
N PRO A 188 3.47 -1.54 -2.82
CA PRO A 188 2.72 -0.43 -3.40
C PRO A 188 1.70 -1.01 -4.37
N GLN A 189 0.49 -0.42 -4.46
CA GLN A 189 -0.54 -0.96 -5.34
C GLN A 189 0.04 -1.28 -6.71
N ILE A 190 0.08 -2.57 -7.02
CA ILE A 190 0.67 -3.12 -8.24
C ILE A 190 -0.05 -2.52 -9.45
N LEU A 191 -1.35 -2.34 -9.29
CA LEU A 191 -2.23 -1.59 -10.16
C LEU A 191 -2.14 -0.10 -9.81
N ARG A 192 -1.08 0.57 -10.28
CA ARG A 192 -0.99 2.03 -10.18
C ARG A 192 -2.14 2.67 -10.96
N ASP A 193 -2.55 3.85 -10.53
CA ASP A 193 -3.58 4.62 -11.22
C ASP A 193 -3.10 4.89 -12.65
N ARG A 194 -3.93 4.53 -13.65
CA ARG A 194 -3.69 4.89 -15.04
C ARG A 194 -4.08 6.36 -15.20
N GLN A 195 -3.14 7.18 -15.66
CA GLN A 195 -3.37 8.59 -15.98
C GLN A 195 -4.28 8.72 -17.20
#